data_AF-A0A920DLV1-F1
#
_entry.id   AF-A0A920DLV1-F1
#
_cell.length_a   1.000
_cell.length_b   1.000
_cell.length_c   1.000
_cell.angle_alpha   90.00
_cell.angle_beta   90.00
_cell.angle_gamma   90.00
#
_symmetry.space_group_name_H-M   'P 1'
#
loop_
_entity.id
_entity.type
_entity.pdbx_description
1 polymer ?
#
loop_
_entity_poly.entity_id
_entity_poly.type
_entity_poly.pdbx_seq_one_letter_code
_entity_poly.pdbx_strand_id
1 'polypeptide(L)'
;MKRLFVVVTIIFVILVGIFQHSRNLDSDINYERFNLVTPGVLRTPDERFNNIKDYPFSPNYLTIGDTRIHYLDEGPKDGKIIYLLHGEPAWSYLFRKMIPRLQQQGTGL
;
A
#
# COMPACT_ATOMS: atom_id res chain seq x y z
N MET A 1 9.31 19.37 47.64
CA MET A 1 9.73 18.32 46.67
C MET A 1 8.55 17.66 45.95
N LYS A 2 7.57 17.05 46.63
CA LYS A 2 6.43 16.37 45.96
C LYS A 2 5.56 17.26 45.05
N ARG A 3 5.26 18.49 45.46
CA ARG A 3 4.48 19.46 44.65
C ARG A 3 5.22 19.87 43.36
N LEU A 4 6.53 20.07 43.44
CA LEU A 4 7.36 20.41 42.28
C LEU A 4 7.40 19.25 41.28
N PHE A 5 7.55 18.01 41.77
CA PHE A 5 7.52 16.82 40.92
C PHE A 5 6.18 16.68 40.17
N VAL A 6 5.05 16.85 40.86
CA VAL A 6 3.72 16.78 40.23
C VAL A 6 3.54 17.85 39.15
N VAL A 7 4.00 19.08 39.40
CA VAL A 7 3.92 20.17 38.43
C VAL A 7 4.77 19.86 37.18
N VAL A 8 5.99 19.36 37.37
CA VAL A 8 6.88 18.98 36.26
C VAL A 8 6.28 17.83 35.44
N THR A 9 5.68 16.83 36.09
CA THR A 9 5.00 15.73 35.38
C THR A 9 3.81 16.24 34.57
N ILE A 10 2.99 17.15 35.10
CA ILE A 10 1.87 17.75 34.36
C ILE A 10 2.36 18.54 33.13
N ILE A 11 3.40 19.36 33.30
CA ILE A 11 3.99 20.11 32.17
C ILE A 11 4.51 19.15 31.11
N PHE A 12 5.20 18.08 31.50
CA PHE A 12 5.71 17.08 30.58
C PHE A 12 4.58 16.39 29.79
N VAL A 13 3.49 16.00 30.45
CA VAL A 13 2.32 15.39 29.78
C VAL A 13 1.66 16.37 28.81
N ILE A 14 1.53 17.64 29.18
CA ILE A 14 0.98 18.68 28.29
C ILE A 14 1.89 18.88 27.07
N LEU A 15 3.20 18.96 27.28
CA LEU A 15 4.18 19.10 26.19
C LEU A 15 4.15 17.90 25.25
N VAL A 16 4.07 16.68 25.77
CA VAL A 16 3.91 15.46 24.97
C VAL A 16 2.59 15.50 24.20
N GLY A 17 1.49 15.92 24.84
CA GLY A 17 0.19 16.07 24.19
C GLY A 17 0.21 17.08 23.04
N ILE A 18 0.81 18.25 23.25
CA ILE A 18 0.99 19.29 22.23
C ILE A 18 1.90 18.79 21.10
N PHE A 19 3.00 18.12 21.43
CA PHE A 19 3.92 17.55 20.44
C PHE A 19 3.23 16.48 19.59
N GLN A 20 2.48 15.56 20.22
CA GLN A 20 1.72 14.52 19.53
C GLN A 20 0.63 15.15 18.64
N HIS A 21 -0.10 16.13 19.15
CA HIS A 21 -1.12 16.86 18.39
C HIS A 21 -0.51 17.63 17.22
N SER A 22 0.63 18.30 17.40
CA SER A 22 1.34 19.00 16.32
C SER A 22 1.88 18.06 15.25
N ARG A 23 2.28 16.84 15.62
CA ARG A 23 2.70 15.81 14.65
C ARG A 23 1.53 15.16 13.92
N ASN A 24 0.34 15.18 14.52
CA ASN A 24 -0.89 14.64 13.98
C ASN A 24 -1.84 15.73 13.44
N LEU A 25 -1.43 16.99 13.48
CA LEU A 25 -2.13 18.07 12.80
C LEU A 25 -1.95 17.78 11.31
N ASP A 26 -3.08 17.57 10.64
CA ASP A 26 -3.20 17.08 9.27
C ASP A 26 -1.95 17.35 8.43
N SER A 27 -1.34 16.29 7.93
CA SER A 27 -0.46 16.46 6.78
C SER A 27 -1.33 17.09 5.71
N ASP A 28 -1.02 18.31 5.27
CA ASP A 28 -1.55 18.84 4.01
C ASP A 28 -1.15 17.81 2.94
N ILE A 29 -2.03 16.82 2.71
CA ILE A 29 -1.84 15.82 1.69
C ILE A 29 -1.96 16.62 0.42
N ASN A 30 -0.83 16.81 -0.26
CA ASN A 30 -0.81 17.48 -1.54
C ASN A 30 -1.57 16.59 -2.55
N TYR A 31 -2.87 16.82 -2.61
CA TYR A 31 -3.80 16.11 -3.46
C TYR A 31 -3.54 16.34 -4.95
N GLU A 32 -2.84 17.42 -5.33
CA GLU A 32 -2.40 17.65 -6.71
C GLU A 32 -1.36 16.63 -7.17
N ARG A 33 -0.56 16.06 -6.25
CA ARG A 33 0.47 15.06 -6.57
C ARG A 33 -0.11 13.67 -6.83
N PHE A 34 -1.31 13.39 -6.35
CA PHE A 34 -1.91 12.07 -6.41
C PHE A 34 -3.18 12.12 -7.24
N ASN A 35 -3.44 11.06 -8.00
CA ASN A 35 -4.72 10.93 -8.69
C ASN A 35 -5.80 10.65 -7.62
N LEU A 36 -6.46 11.71 -7.15
CA LEU A 36 -7.62 11.62 -6.27
C LEU A 36 -8.72 10.81 -6.96
N VAL A 37 -9.13 9.71 -6.34
CA VAL A 37 -10.24 8.89 -6.85
C VAL A 37 -11.54 9.29 -6.15
N THR A 38 -11.49 9.43 -4.83
CA THR A 38 -12.56 9.88 -3.92
C THR A 38 -11.89 10.44 -2.65
N PRO A 39 -12.54 11.24 -1.78
CA PRO A 39 -11.90 11.78 -0.59
C PRO A 39 -11.21 10.70 0.26
N GLY A 40 -9.93 10.90 0.57
CA GLY A 40 -9.11 9.95 1.33
C GLY A 40 -8.57 8.76 0.55
N VAL A 41 -8.91 8.60 -0.74
CA VAL A 41 -8.38 7.53 -1.61
C VAL A 41 -7.48 8.13 -2.69
N LEU A 42 -6.20 7.81 -2.58
CA LEU A 42 -5.18 8.22 -3.53
C LEU A 42 -4.85 7.07 -4.49
N ARG A 43 -4.52 7.41 -5.73
CA ARG A 43 -3.99 6.47 -6.71
C ARG A 43 -2.61 6.88 -7.16
N THR A 44 -1.65 5.97 -7.03
CA THR A 44 -0.29 6.14 -7.56
C THR A 44 -0.37 6.30 -9.09
N PRO A 45 0.25 7.35 -9.67
CA PRO A 45 0.30 7.52 -11.13
C PRO A 45 0.93 6.31 -11.83
N ASP A 46 0.36 5.91 -12.97
CA ASP A 46 0.79 4.70 -13.69
C ASP A 46 2.27 4.77 -14.14
N GLU A 47 2.78 5.97 -14.42
CA GLU A 47 4.19 6.22 -14.74
C GLU A 47 5.19 5.75 -13.67
N ARG A 48 4.75 5.65 -12.40
CA ARG A 48 5.57 5.13 -11.29
C ARG A 48 5.84 3.64 -11.44
N PHE A 49 5.10 2.95 -12.31
CA PHE A 49 5.26 1.54 -12.62
C PHE A 49 5.93 1.30 -13.98
N ASN A 50 6.46 2.33 -14.63
CA ASN A 50 7.27 2.16 -15.83
C ASN A 50 8.63 1.52 -15.50
N ASN A 51 9.14 0.70 -16.42
CA ASN A 51 10.49 0.12 -16.36
C ASN A 51 10.80 -0.65 -15.07
N ILE A 52 9.79 -1.30 -14.47
CA ILE A 52 10.01 -2.17 -13.33
C ILE A 52 10.79 -3.40 -13.79
N LYS A 53 11.96 -3.63 -13.17
CA LYS A 53 12.85 -4.75 -13.48
C LYS A 53 12.15 -6.10 -13.29
N ASP A 54 12.23 -6.96 -14.29
CA ASP A 54 11.71 -8.34 -14.27
C ASP A 54 10.19 -8.42 -13.97
N TYR A 55 9.40 -7.41 -14.34
CA TYR A 55 7.95 -7.38 -14.10
C TYR A 55 7.14 -7.16 -15.39
N PRO A 56 7.21 -8.09 -16.36
CA PRO A 56 6.58 -7.95 -17.68
C PRO A 56 5.09 -8.37 -17.67
N PHE A 57 4.37 -8.15 -16.58
CA PHE A 57 2.99 -8.61 -16.44
C PHE A 57 2.00 -7.50 -16.79
N SER A 58 0.91 -7.87 -17.45
CA SER A 58 -0.13 -6.90 -17.80
C SER A 58 -0.97 -6.57 -16.57
N PRO A 59 -1.24 -5.29 -16.29
CA PRO A 59 -2.07 -4.92 -15.16
C PRO A 59 -3.53 -5.26 -15.44
N ASN A 60 -4.18 -5.98 -14.54
CA ASN A 60 -5.62 -6.15 -14.52
C ASN A 60 -6.21 -5.41 -13.32
N TYR A 61 -7.46 -4.98 -13.44
CA TYR A 61 -8.13 -4.24 -12.38
C TYR A 61 -9.56 -4.70 -12.18
N LEU A 62 -9.94 -4.82 -10.91
CA LEU A 62 -11.32 -5.01 -10.49
C LEU A 62 -11.73 -3.81 -9.62
N THR A 63 -13.01 -3.46 -9.65
CA THR A 63 -13.55 -2.33 -8.88
C THR A 63 -14.42 -2.87 -7.75
N ILE A 64 -14.15 -2.44 -6.51
CA ILE A 64 -14.98 -2.72 -5.34
C ILE A 64 -15.37 -1.38 -4.71
N GLY A 65 -16.67 -1.06 -4.74
CA GLY A 65 -17.14 0.29 -4.42
C GLY A 65 -16.45 1.34 -5.30
N ASP A 66 -15.85 2.35 -4.67
CA ASP A 66 -15.12 3.42 -5.37
C ASP A 66 -13.62 3.12 -5.54
N THR A 67 -13.17 1.92 -5.16
CA THR A 67 -11.74 1.55 -5.15
C THR A 67 -11.39 0.57 -6.26
N ARG A 68 -10.21 0.79 -6.85
CA ARG A 68 -9.65 -0.06 -7.92
C ARG A 68 -8.56 -0.95 -7.32
N ILE A 69 -8.72 -2.27 -7.42
CA ILE A 69 -7.75 -3.26 -6.96
C ILE A 69 -6.99 -3.82 -8.16
N HIS A 70 -5.66 -3.73 -8.13
CA HIS A 70 -4.78 -4.32 -9.14
C HIS A 70 -4.58 -5.82 -8.87
N TYR A 71 -4.60 -6.63 -9.91
CA TYR A 71 -4.23 -8.05 -9.85
C TYR A 71 -3.51 -8.49 -11.14
N LEU A 72 -2.81 -9.62 -11.04
CA LEU A 72 -2.24 -10.31 -12.20
C LEU A 72 -3.09 -11.54 -12.51
N ASP A 73 -3.26 -11.83 -13.79
CA ASP A 73 -3.93 -13.03 -14.30
C ASP A 73 -3.01 -13.67 -15.34
N GLU A 74 -2.31 -14.72 -14.96
CA GLU A 74 -1.14 -15.25 -15.66
C GLU A 74 -1.20 -16.77 -15.81
N GLY A 75 -0.94 -17.26 -17.03
CA GLY A 75 -0.92 -18.70 -17.31
C GLY A 75 -2.19 -19.20 -18.03
N PRO A 76 -2.34 -20.53 -18.22
CA PRO A 76 -3.46 -21.10 -18.96
C PRO A 76 -4.79 -20.91 -18.23
N LYS A 77 -5.85 -20.58 -18.99
CA LYS A 77 -7.20 -20.34 -18.44
C LYS A 77 -7.88 -21.61 -17.92
N ASP A 78 -7.44 -22.77 -18.38
CA ASP A 78 -7.88 -24.11 -17.96
C ASP A 78 -6.89 -24.76 -16.97
N GLY A 79 -5.84 -24.05 -16.57
CA GLY A 79 -4.86 -24.51 -15.60
C GLY A 79 -5.43 -24.56 -14.17
N LYS A 80 -4.74 -25.29 -13.29
CA LYS A 80 -5.06 -25.25 -11.86
C LYS A 80 -4.81 -23.85 -11.33
N ILE A 81 -5.78 -23.27 -10.62
CA ILE A 81 -5.67 -21.91 -10.06
C ILE A 81 -4.83 -21.91 -8.78
N ILE A 82 -3.88 -20.98 -8.66
CA ILE A 82 -3.16 -20.69 -7.42
C ILE A 82 -3.24 -19.19 -7.10
N TYR A 83 -3.69 -18.87 -5.89
CA TYR A 83 -3.71 -17.49 -5.40
C TYR A 83 -2.40 -17.14 -4.70
N LEU A 84 -1.73 -16.09 -5.18
CA LEU A 84 -0.52 -15.53 -4.56
C LEU A 84 -0.85 -14.20 -3.86
N LEU A 85 -1.11 -14.29 -2.56
CA LEU A 85 -1.44 -13.14 -1.71
C LEU A 85 -0.17 -12.61 -1.05
N HIS A 86 0.12 -11.31 -1.21
CA HIS A 86 1.26 -10.68 -0.57
C HIS A 86 0.93 -10.22 0.86
N GLY A 87 1.96 -10.04 1.68
CA GLY A 87 1.86 -9.41 3.00
C GLY A 87 2.30 -7.94 2.98
N GLU A 88 2.48 -7.37 4.17
CA GLU A 88 3.02 -6.02 4.38
C GLU A 88 4.57 -6.01 4.31
N PRO A 89 5.22 -4.96 3.77
CA PRO A 89 4.70 -3.83 2.99
C PRO A 89 4.85 -4.08 1.48
N ALA A 90 4.64 -5.33 1.04
CA ALA A 90 4.93 -5.76 -0.33
C ALA A 90 3.70 -5.60 -1.26
N TRP A 91 3.89 -5.98 -2.53
CA TRP A 91 2.84 -6.11 -3.54
C TRP A 91 3.21 -7.25 -4.51
N SER A 92 2.42 -7.48 -5.57
CA SER A 92 2.59 -8.60 -6.52
C SER A 92 3.99 -8.72 -7.14
N TYR A 93 4.78 -7.64 -7.17
CA TYR A 93 6.20 -7.66 -7.54
C TYR A 93 7.03 -8.70 -6.78
N LEU A 94 6.66 -9.03 -5.53
CA LEU A 94 7.28 -10.08 -4.73
C LEU A 94 7.30 -11.43 -5.46
N PHE A 95 6.23 -11.74 -6.21
CA PHE A 95 6.02 -13.03 -6.86
C PHE A 95 6.58 -13.14 -8.28
N ARG A 96 7.21 -12.07 -8.81
CA ARG A 96 7.67 -12.04 -10.22
C ARG A 96 8.60 -13.16 -10.66
N LYS A 97 9.33 -13.77 -9.71
CA LYS A 97 10.23 -14.90 -9.97
C LYS A 97 9.56 -16.26 -9.79
N MET A 98 8.38 -16.29 -9.16
CA MET A 98 7.56 -17.49 -8.96
C MET A 98 6.60 -17.68 -10.12
N ILE A 99 5.94 -16.59 -10.57
CA ILE A 99 4.94 -16.60 -11.63
C ILE A 99 5.41 -17.38 -12.88
N PRO A 100 6.59 -17.11 -13.49
CA PRO A 100 7.02 -17.85 -14.68
C PRO A 100 7.20 -19.35 -14.46
N ARG A 101 7.61 -19.76 -13.24
CA ARG A 101 7.79 -21.18 -12.92
C ARG A 101 6.46 -21.90 -12.75
N LEU A 102 5.46 -21.23 -12.19
CA LEU A 102 4.11 -21.77 -12.03
C LEU A 102 3.42 -21.90 -13.40
N GLN A 103 3.58 -20.90 -14.28
CA GLN A 103 3.09 -20.96 -15.65
C GLN A 103 3.65 -22.17 -16.42
N GLN A 104 4.95 -22.44 -16.28
CA GLN A 104 5.59 -23.61 -16.90
C GLN A 104 5.03 -24.96 -16.41
N GLN A 105 4.42 -24.99 -15.23
CA GLN A 105 3.77 -26.18 -14.67
C GLN A 105 2.29 -26.30 -15.07
N GLY A 106 1.79 -25.47 -15.98
CA GLY A 106 0.40 -25.48 -16.41
C GLY A 106 -0.58 -24.94 -15.36
N THR A 107 -0.07 -24.12 -14.42
CA THR A 107 -0.88 -23.46 -13.40
C THR A 107 -1.30 -22.08 -13.89
N GLY A 108 -2.59 -21.75 -13.71
CA GLY A 108 -3.12 -20.39 -13.87
C GLY A 108 -3.06 -19.63 -12.55
N LEU A 109 -2.82 -18.33 -12.62
CA LEU A 109 -2.64 -17.42 -11.48
C LEU A 109 -3.60 -16.25 -11.60
#